data_AF-A0A2P8HMR3-F1
#
_entry.id   AF-A0A2P8HMR3-F1
#
_cell.length_a   1.000
_cell.length_b   1.000
_cell.length_c   1.000
_cell.angle_alpha   90.00
_cell.angle_beta   90.00
_cell.angle_gamma   90.00
#
_symmetry.space_group_name_H-M   'P 1'
#
loop_
_entity.id
_entity.type
_entity.pdbx_description
1 polymer ?
#
loop_
_entity_poly.entity_id
_entity_poly.type
_entity_poly.pdbx_seq_one_letter_code
_entity_poly.pdbx_strand_id
1 'polypeptide(L)'
;MKLTTILLPVIVLGLSSLSANAQQHVKHDRADIHHDRKDIQHDRKDIQHDNGKINNTKKDIQQDRNDVKKDNNDINHDKKDANNDRKDLHHDYSDVSKDKQDIAKDIKNGDKADLAKDKADLKNDRKDINHDRKDLNHDNKDLSADRKDRNRDNKDVQQDKRQLNRERKDKQHDVKDLQHDKKDLQHDKKDVQQDAGKQ
;
A
#
# COMPACT_ATOMS: atom_id res chain seq x y z
N MET A 1 90.05 13.79 -59.24
CA MET A 1 88.83 14.58 -59.55
C MET A 1 88.08 13.83 -60.65
N LYS A 2 86.81 13.46 -60.60
CA LYS A 2 85.63 13.97 -59.90
C LYS A 2 84.72 12.81 -59.48
N LEU A 3 83.96 13.04 -58.40
CA LEU A 3 82.98 12.16 -57.77
C LEU A 3 81.83 11.78 -58.72
N THR A 4 81.37 10.53 -58.63
CA THR A 4 79.98 10.16 -58.96
C THR A 4 79.39 9.36 -57.81
N THR A 5 78.50 10.04 -57.11
CA THR A 5 77.73 9.65 -55.92
C THR A 5 76.71 8.58 -56.30
N ILE A 6 76.74 7.41 -55.64
CA ILE A 6 75.66 6.43 -55.72
C ILE A 6 74.84 6.54 -54.43
N LEU A 7 73.60 7.01 -54.59
CA LEU A 7 72.54 7.00 -53.59
C LEU A 7 72.25 5.57 -53.14
N LEU A 8 72.24 5.32 -51.83
CA LEU A 8 71.57 4.16 -51.23
C LEU A 8 70.54 4.66 -50.22
N PRO A 9 69.39 3.97 -50.10
CA PRO A 9 68.15 4.56 -49.62
C PRO A 9 68.18 4.71 -48.10
N VAL A 10 67.82 5.92 -47.63
CA VAL A 10 67.39 6.13 -46.26
C VAL A 10 66.12 5.33 -46.05
N ILE A 11 66.22 4.29 -45.23
CA ILE A 11 65.09 3.51 -44.73
C ILE A 11 64.22 4.48 -43.91
N VAL A 12 63.09 4.91 -44.49
CA VAL A 12 62.03 5.60 -43.74
C VAL A 12 61.21 4.52 -43.03
N LEU A 13 61.71 4.05 -41.88
CA LEU A 13 60.92 3.29 -40.91
C LEU A 13 60.65 4.21 -39.73
N GLY A 14 59.47 4.82 -39.67
CA GLY A 14 59.04 5.48 -38.43
C GLY A 14 57.99 6.56 -38.59
N LEU A 15 56.77 6.22 -39.04
CA LEU A 15 55.60 7.09 -38.84
C LEU A 15 54.28 6.35 -38.52
N SER A 16 54.29 5.03 -38.31
CA SER A 16 53.04 4.25 -38.20
C SER A 16 52.58 3.92 -36.76
N SER A 17 53.33 4.26 -35.71
CA SER A 17 52.97 3.89 -34.33
C SER A 17 52.08 4.89 -33.60
N LEU A 18 52.05 6.18 -33.99
CA LEU A 18 51.23 7.19 -33.30
C LEU A 18 49.74 7.14 -33.70
N SER A 19 49.37 6.73 -34.92
CA SER A 19 47.95 6.71 -35.32
C SER A 19 47.17 5.52 -34.74
N ALA A 20 47.84 4.38 -34.52
CA ALA A 20 47.19 3.17 -34.04
C ALA A 20 46.67 3.34 -32.61
N ASN A 21 47.45 3.93 -31.69
CA ASN A 21 47.04 4.11 -30.30
C ASN A 21 45.89 5.11 -30.14
N ALA A 22 45.90 6.23 -30.88
CA ALA A 22 44.80 7.20 -30.87
C ALA A 22 43.50 6.60 -31.45
N GLN A 23 43.60 5.76 -32.48
CA GLN A 23 42.46 5.05 -33.05
C GLN A 23 41.91 3.94 -32.14
N GLN A 24 42.71 3.38 -31.22
CA GLN A 24 42.24 2.41 -30.23
C GLN A 24 41.50 3.11 -29.08
N HIS A 25 42.00 4.26 -28.60
CA HIS A 25 41.36 5.03 -27.54
C HIS A 25 39.95 5.49 -27.93
N VAL A 26 39.80 6.11 -29.10
CA VAL A 26 38.49 6.55 -29.62
C VAL A 26 37.50 5.40 -29.84
N LYS A 27 38.00 4.18 -30.11
CA LYS A 27 37.14 2.98 -30.21
C LYS A 27 36.65 2.51 -28.84
N HIS A 28 37.51 2.59 -27.82
CA HIS A 28 37.18 2.25 -26.44
C HIS A 28 36.11 3.21 -25.91
N ASP A 29 36.34 4.51 -25.97
CA ASP A 29 35.39 5.52 -25.48
C ASP A 29 34.04 5.44 -26.21
N ARG A 30 34.03 5.06 -27.49
CA ARG A 30 32.79 4.87 -28.25
C ARG A 30 32.03 3.61 -27.83
N ALA A 31 32.72 2.59 -27.36
CA ALA A 31 32.11 1.41 -26.77
C ALA A 31 31.52 1.75 -25.38
N ASP A 32 32.23 2.53 -24.58
CA ASP A 32 31.77 2.98 -23.25
C ASP A 32 30.51 3.87 -23.38
N ILE A 33 30.50 4.84 -24.31
CA ILE A 33 29.30 5.62 -24.67
C ILE A 33 28.12 4.72 -25.06
N HIS A 34 28.39 3.57 -25.71
CA HIS A 34 27.32 2.63 -26.04
C HIS A 34 26.82 1.92 -24.78
N HIS A 35 27.71 1.48 -23.90
CA HIS A 35 27.38 0.83 -22.64
C HIS A 35 26.51 1.75 -21.78
N ASP A 36 26.96 2.98 -21.51
CA ASP A 36 26.21 3.92 -20.67
C ASP A 36 24.82 4.23 -21.24
N ARG A 37 24.68 4.30 -22.56
CA ARG A 37 23.36 4.49 -23.18
C ARG A 37 22.42 3.31 -22.94
N LYS A 38 22.96 2.09 -22.91
CA LYS A 38 22.18 0.89 -22.59
C LYS A 38 21.80 0.89 -21.11
N ASP A 39 22.71 1.27 -20.23
CA ASP A 39 22.47 1.28 -18.78
C ASP A 39 21.46 2.38 -18.42
N ILE A 40 21.62 3.60 -18.96
CA ILE A 40 20.61 4.67 -18.87
C ILE A 40 19.23 4.20 -19.38
N GLN A 41 19.18 3.38 -20.42
CA GLN A 41 17.93 2.84 -20.93
C GLN A 41 17.34 1.80 -19.96
N HIS A 42 18.17 0.98 -19.34
CA HIS A 42 17.79 0.01 -18.33
C HIS A 42 17.21 0.71 -17.10
N ASP A 43 17.93 1.65 -16.50
CA ASP A 43 17.48 2.36 -15.29
C ASP A 43 16.17 3.13 -15.52
N ARG A 44 15.98 3.70 -16.72
CA ARG A 44 14.70 4.34 -17.06
C ARG A 44 13.54 3.35 -17.06
N LYS A 45 13.76 2.12 -17.50
CA LYS A 45 12.74 1.06 -17.47
C LYS A 45 12.47 0.62 -16.03
N ASP A 46 13.50 0.48 -15.21
CA ASP A 46 13.35 0.10 -13.80
C ASP A 46 12.59 1.17 -13.01
N ILE A 47 12.96 2.44 -13.17
CA ILE A 47 12.21 3.56 -12.60
C ILE A 47 10.75 3.57 -13.06
N GLN A 48 10.47 3.28 -14.34
CA GLN A 48 9.11 3.19 -14.85
C GLN A 48 8.34 2.04 -14.19
N HIS A 49 8.97 0.88 -14.06
CA HIS A 49 8.39 -0.30 -13.41
C HIS A 49 8.09 -0.04 -11.93
N ASP A 50 9.02 0.58 -11.20
CA ASP A 50 8.83 0.92 -9.80
C ASP A 50 7.77 2.00 -9.60
N ASN A 51 7.66 2.98 -10.51
CA ASN A 51 6.51 3.89 -10.51
C ASN A 51 5.19 3.13 -10.67
N GLY A 52 5.16 2.09 -11.50
CA GLY A 52 4.01 1.19 -11.67
C GLY A 52 3.63 0.52 -10.35
N LYS A 53 4.59 -0.15 -9.70
CA LYS A 53 4.39 -0.78 -8.38
C LYS A 53 3.89 0.22 -7.34
N ILE A 54 4.59 1.34 -7.18
CA ILE A 54 4.24 2.41 -6.22
C ILE A 54 2.80 2.89 -6.43
N ASN A 55 2.37 3.01 -7.69
CA ASN A 55 1.01 3.44 -8.00
C ASN A 55 -0.03 2.37 -7.66
N ASN A 56 0.28 1.09 -7.87
CA ASN A 56 -0.61 -0.01 -7.49
C ASN A 56 -0.70 -0.11 -5.96
N THR A 57 0.42 -0.16 -5.23
CA THR A 57 0.44 -0.19 -3.77
C THR A 57 -0.31 1.00 -3.15
N LYS A 58 -0.28 2.18 -3.79
CA LYS A 58 -1.10 3.32 -3.34
C LYS A 58 -2.60 3.12 -3.54
N LYS A 59 -3.02 2.44 -4.61
CA LYS A 59 -4.43 2.09 -4.84
C LYS A 59 -4.90 1.08 -3.81
N ASP A 60 -4.08 0.07 -3.52
CA ASP A 60 -4.38 -0.96 -2.51
C ASP A 60 -4.57 -0.31 -1.14
N ILE A 61 -3.62 0.54 -0.69
CA ILE A 61 -3.77 1.36 0.53
C ILE A 61 -5.07 2.19 0.54
N GLN A 62 -5.47 2.73 -0.61
CA GLN A 62 -6.68 3.54 -0.71
C GLN A 62 -7.95 2.68 -0.60
N GLN A 63 -7.93 1.49 -1.17
CA GLN A 63 -9.01 0.53 -1.07
C GLN A 63 -9.17 0.06 0.38
N ASP A 64 -8.11 -0.43 1.03
CA ASP A 64 -8.17 -0.89 2.42
C ASP A 64 -8.63 0.22 3.37
N ARG A 65 -8.27 1.49 3.10
CA ARG A 65 -8.77 2.64 3.88
C ARG A 65 -10.27 2.86 3.71
N ASN A 66 -10.80 2.62 2.52
CA ASN A 66 -12.24 2.69 2.28
C ASN A 66 -12.96 1.55 3.00
N ASP A 67 -12.37 0.36 3.02
CA ASP A 67 -12.91 -0.81 3.72
C ASP A 67 -12.90 -0.57 5.25
N VAL A 68 -11.78 -0.10 5.82
CA VAL A 68 -11.74 0.37 7.23
C VAL A 68 -12.81 1.42 7.53
N LYS A 69 -13.09 2.33 6.60
CA LYS A 69 -14.14 3.35 6.78
C LYS A 69 -15.53 2.71 6.80
N LYS A 70 -15.78 1.75 5.91
CA LYS A 70 -17.03 1.01 5.85
C LYS A 70 -17.26 0.24 7.15
N ASP A 71 -16.28 -0.55 7.59
CA ASP A 71 -16.40 -1.31 8.83
C ASP A 71 -16.62 -0.42 10.05
N ASN A 72 -16.04 0.78 10.07
CA ASN A 72 -16.31 1.74 11.15
C ASN A 72 -17.76 2.28 11.13
N ASN A 73 -18.37 2.40 9.95
CA ASN A 73 -19.79 2.77 9.85
C ASN A 73 -20.67 1.63 10.33
N ASP A 74 -20.37 0.40 9.93
CA ASP A 74 -21.11 -0.81 10.31
C ASP A 74 -21.03 -1.00 11.84
N ILE A 75 -19.82 -0.92 12.43
CA ILE A 75 -19.62 -0.90 13.90
C ILE A 75 -20.47 0.18 14.60
N ASN A 76 -20.64 1.36 13.99
CA ASN A 76 -21.42 2.43 14.60
C ASN A 76 -22.92 2.15 14.51
N HIS A 77 -23.38 1.49 13.44
CA HIS A 77 -24.75 1.02 13.30
C HIS A 77 -25.07 -0.03 14.36
N ASP A 78 -24.27 -1.08 14.46
CA ASP A 78 -24.46 -2.17 15.42
C ASP A 78 -24.43 -1.66 16.87
N LYS A 79 -23.58 -0.68 17.17
CA LYS A 79 -23.58 -0.04 18.50
C LYS A 79 -24.88 0.68 18.79
N LYS A 80 -25.47 1.33 17.78
CA LYS A 80 -26.71 2.08 17.94
C LYS A 80 -27.87 1.11 18.19
N ASP A 81 -27.92 0.04 17.42
CA ASP A 81 -28.96 -0.99 17.54
C ASP A 81 -28.85 -1.70 18.90
N ALA A 82 -27.64 -2.12 19.29
CA ALA A 82 -27.40 -2.72 20.60
C ALA A 82 -27.72 -1.78 21.77
N ASN A 83 -27.71 -0.46 21.55
CA ASN A 83 -28.12 0.51 22.55
C ASN A 83 -29.63 0.70 22.60
N ASN A 84 -30.35 0.50 21.49
CA ASN A 84 -31.81 0.51 21.46
C ASN A 84 -32.34 -0.76 22.15
N ASP A 85 -31.81 -1.94 21.81
CA ASP A 85 -32.19 -3.20 22.45
C ASP A 85 -31.99 -3.16 23.97
N ARG A 86 -30.94 -2.48 24.44
CA ARG A 86 -30.71 -2.28 25.88
C ARG A 86 -31.76 -1.36 26.54
N LYS A 87 -32.27 -0.37 25.82
CA LYS A 87 -33.34 0.51 26.32
C LYS A 87 -34.67 -0.23 26.33
N ASP A 88 -34.97 -1.00 25.29
CA ASP A 88 -36.18 -1.80 25.19
C ASP A 88 -36.20 -2.84 26.32
N LEU A 89 -35.09 -3.56 26.53
CA LEU A 89 -34.91 -4.42 27.70
C LEU A 89 -35.16 -3.70 29.02
N HIS A 90 -34.67 -2.46 29.17
CA HIS A 90 -34.87 -1.70 30.39
C HIS A 90 -36.35 -1.37 30.62
N HIS A 91 -37.08 -1.03 29.55
CA HIS A 91 -38.53 -0.80 29.60
C HIS A 91 -39.26 -2.09 29.96
N ASP A 92 -38.97 -3.21 29.30
CA ASP A 92 -39.63 -4.48 29.58
C ASP A 92 -39.40 -4.96 31.00
N TYR A 93 -38.19 -4.80 31.55
CA TYR A 93 -37.95 -5.12 32.97
C TYR A 93 -38.74 -4.22 33.92
N SER A 94 -38.99 -2.97 33.54
CA SER A 94 -39.85 -2.06 34.30
C SER A 94 -41.29 -2.55 34.30
N ASP A 95 -41.80 -2.96 33.15
CA ASP A 95 -43.18 -3.42 32.98
C ASP A 95 -43.39 -4.78 33.68
N VAL A 96 -42.45 -5.72 33.54
CA VAL A 96 -42.41 -6.96 34.36
C VAL A 96 -42.47 -6.67 35.85
N SER A 97 -41.83 -5.60 36.32
CA SER A 97 -41.85 -5.20 37.73
C SER A 97 -43.23 -4.70 38.15
N LYS A 98 -43.89 -3.90 37.30
CA LYS A 98 -45.26 -3.39 37.53
C LYS A 98 -46.27 -4.53 37.53
N ASP A 99 -46.25 -5.40 36.52
CA ASP A 99 -47.18 -6.54 36.42
C ASP A 99 -47.07 -7.45 37.65
N LYS A 100 -45.86 -7.67 38.16
CA LYS A 100 -45.68 -8.44 39.41
C LYS A 100 -46.30 -7.74 40.63
N GLN A 101 -46.25 -6.42 40.69
CA GLN A 101 -46.90 -5.66 41.77
C GLN A 101 -48.41 -5.70 41.64
N ASP A 102 -48.95 -5.56 40.42
CA ASP A 102 -50.39 -5.56 40.18
C ASP A 102 -50.99 -6.96 40.39
N ILE A 103 -50.34 -8.02 39.91
CA ILE A 103 -50.65 -9.41 40.27
C ILE A 103 -50.73 -9.61 41.79
N ALA A 104 -49.79 -9.05 42.54
CA ALA A 104 -49.78 -9.17 44.00
C ALA A 104 -50.96 -8.43 44.66
N LYS A 105 -51.38 -7.29 44.12
CA LYS A 105 -52.56 -6.54 44.58
C LYS A 105 -53.84 -7.30 44.26
N ASP A 106 -53.97 -7.85 43.05
CA ASP A 106 -55.17 -8.54 42.61
C ASP A 106 -55.39 -9.84 43.37
N ILE A 107 -54.30 -10.57 43.66
CA ILE A 107 -54.35 -11.73 44.57
C ILE A 107 -54.88 -11.31 45.95
N LYS A 108 -54.43 -10.18 46.48
CA LYS A 108 -54.86 -9.68 47.80
C LYS A 108 -56.31 -9.23 47.80
N ASN A 109 -56.78 -8.61 46.71
CA ASN A 109 -58.12 -8.08 46.56
C ASN A 109 -59.14 -9.12 46.09
N GLY A 110 -58.67 -10.27 45.57
CA GLY A 110 -59.53 -11.32 45.02
C GLY A 110 -60.07 -11.03 43.62
N ASP A 111 -59.48 -10.06 42.90
CA ASP A 111 -59.89 -9.73 41.53
C ASP A 111 -59.31 -10.76 40.55
N LYS A 112 -60.17 -11.65 40.05
CA LYS A 112 -59.74 -12.73 39.16
C LYS A 112 -59.58 -12.27 37.71
N ALA A 113 -60.28 -11.21 37.31
CA ALA A 113 -60.25 -10.74 35.93
C ALA A 113 -58.95 -9.99 35.68
N ASP A 114 -58.63 -9.03 36.54
CA ASP A 114 -57.39 -8.25 36.46
C ASP A 114 -56.16 -9.16 36.66
N LEU A 115 -56.23 -10.12 37.60
CA LEU A 115 -55.16 -11.11 37.79
C LEU A 115 -54.87 -11.93 36.52
N ALA A 116 -55.89 -12.26 35.73
CA ALA A 116 -55.71 -13.01 34.50
C ALA A 116 -55.06 -12.15 33.41
N LYS A 117 -55.41 -10.85 33.38
CA LYS A 117 -54.85 -9.86 32.46
C LYS A 117 -53.37 -9.59 32.79
N ASP A 118 -53.03 -9.26 34.02
CA ASP A 118 -51.65 -8.96 34.41
C ASP A 118 -50.73 -10.18 34.23
N LYS A 119 -51.24 -11.40 34.39
CA LYS A 119 -50.49 -12.62 34.06
C LYS A 119 -50.24 -12.79 32.56
N ALA A 120 -51.16 -12.32 31.73
CA ALA A 120 -51.00 -12.34 30.28
C ALA A 120 -49.99 -11.27 29.83
N ASP A 121 -50.08 -10.07 30.41
CA ASP A 121 -49.13 -8.97 30.19
C ASP A 121 -47.71 -9.41 30.60
N LEU A 122 -47.55 -9.96 31.81
CA LEU A 122 -46.26 -10.48 32.29
C LEU A 122 -45.67 -11.56 31.39
N LYS A 123 -46.52 -12.35 30.73
CA LYS A 123 -46.09 -13.37 29.79
C LYS A 123 -45.61 -12.74 28.48
N ASN A 124 -46.22 -11.65 28.04
CA ASN A 124 -45.83 -10.92 26.83
C ASN A 124 -44.52 -10.18 27.07
N ASP A 125 -44.37 -9.42 28.16
CA ASP A 125 -43.11 -8.74 28.48
C ASP A 125 -41.92 -9.71 28.58
N ARG A 126 -42.16 -10.93 29.10
CA ARG A 126 -41.12 -11.98 29.11
C ARG A 126 -40.74 -12.48 27.72
N LYS A 127 -41.65 -12.45 26.74
CA LYS A 127 -41.31 -12.77 25.35
C LYS A 127 -40.52 -11.63 24.74
N ASP A 128 -40.90 -10.39 25.00
CA ASP A 128 -40.24 -9.20 24.47
C ASP A 128 -38.79 -9.14 24.99
N ILE A 129 -38.56 -9.35 26.29
CA ILE A 129 -37.20 -9.52 26.87
C ILE A 129 -36.40 -10.61 26.17
N ASN A 130 -37.04 -11.72 25.78
CA ASN A 130 -36.34 -12.80 25.09
C ASN A 130 -36.03 -12.45 23.63
N HIS A 131 -36.84 -11.60 23.00
CA HIS A 131 -36.57 -11.07 21.66
C HIS A 131 -35.41 -10.09 21.70
N ASP A 132 -35.47 -9.06 22.54
CA ASP A 132 -34.42 -8.06 22.64
C ASP A 132 -33.08 -8.66 23.07
N ARG A 133 -33.10 -9.70 23.91
CA ARG A 133 -31.87 -10.45 24.23
C ARG A 133 -31.28 -11.17 23.03
N LYS A 134 -32.10 -11.68 22.11
CA LYS A 134 -31.61 -12.33 20.89
C LYS A 134 -31.03 -11.30 19.93
N ASP A 135 -31.72 -10.18 19.78
CA ASP A 135 -31.31 -9.09 18.90
C ASP A 135 -29.99 -8.49 19.40
N LEU A 136 -29.89 -8.22 20.72
CA LEU A 136 -28.65 -7.76 21.34
C LEU A 136 -27.50 -8.75 21.17
N ASN A 137 -27.78 -10.06 21.16
CA ASN A 137 -26.76 -11.08 20.90
C ASN A 137 -26.34 -11.11 19.42
N HIS A 138 -27.23 -10.78 18.49
CA HIS A 138 -26.92 -10.65 17.07
C HIS A 138 -26.03 -9.43 16.85
N ASP A 139 -26.42 -8.26 17.36
CA ASP A 139 -25.64 -7.02 17.22
C ASP A 139 -24.24 -7.15 17.81
N ASN A 140 -24.10 -7.85 18.94
CA ASN A 140 -22.77 -8.09 19.53
C ASN A 140 -21.91 -9.04 18.67
N LYS A 141 -22.50 -9.97 17.93
CA LYS A 141 -21.77 -10.84 17.00
C LYS A 141 -21.31 -10.04 15.78
N ASP A 142 -22.19 -9.23 15.22
CA ASP A 142 -21.91 -8.40 14.04
C ASP A 142 -20.81 -7.38 14.37
N LEU A 143 -20.94 -6.70 15.52
CA LEU A 143 -19.91 -5.82 16.06
C LEU A 143 -18.55 -6.52 16.23
N SER A 144 -18.56 -7.79 16.62
CA SER A 144 -17.33 -8.58 16.74
C SER A 144 -16.74 -8.95 15.38
N ALA A 145 -17.57 -9.20 14.38
CA ALA A 145 -17.16 -9.48 13.00
C ALA A 145 -16.55 -8.22 12.37
N ASP A 146 -17.25 -7.09 12.40
CA ASP A 146 -16.77 -5.85 11.80
C ASP A 146 -15.48 -5.35 12.44
N ARG A 147 -15.33 -5.50 13.77
CA ARG A 147 -14.06 -5.19 14.43
C ARG A 147 -12.92 -6.07 13.94
N LYS A 148 -13.19 -7.33 13.63
CA LYS A 148 -12.18 -8.26 13.13
C LYS A 148 -11.77 -7.89 11.71
N ASP A 149 -12.71 -7.54 10.86
CA ASP A 149 -12.47 -7.13 9.48
C ASP A 149 -11.72 -5.79 9.44
N ARG A 150 -12.16 -4.80 10.22
CA ARG A 150 -11.45 -3.53 10.35
C ARG A 150 -10.00 -3.70 10.81
N ASN A 151 -9.76 -4.67 11.70
CA ASN A 151 -8.42 -4.97 12.18
C ASN A 151 -7.57 -5.70 11.14
N ARG A 152 -8.16 -6.45 10.21
CA ARG A 152 -7.48 -7.06 9.05
C ARG A 152 -7.10 -5.98 8.05
N ASP A 153 -8.04 -5.15 7.63
CA ASP A 153 -7.78 -4.08 6.67
C ASP A 153 -6.73 -3.09 7.20
N ASN A 154 -6.77 -2.78 8.50
CA ASN A 154 -5.72 -1.97 9.11
C ASN A 154 -4.33 -2.65 9.04
N LYS A 155 -4.24 -3.98 9.14
CA LYS A 155 -2.95 -4.68 8.96
C LYS A 155 -2.50 -4.59 7.52
N ASP A 156 -3.41 -4.72 6.56
CA ASP A 156 -3.10 -4.68 5.14
C ASP A 156 -2.59 -3.29 4.74
N VAL A 157 -3.25 -2.21 5.20
CA VAL A 157 -2.73 -0.83 5.11
C VAL A 157 -1.29 -0.70 5.64
N GLN A 158 -0.96 -1.35 6.76
CA GLN A 158 0.40 -1.27 7.31
C GLN A 158 1.42 -2.08 6.50
N GLN A 159 1.01 -3.23 5.96
CA GLN A 159 1.85 -4.04 5.09
C GLN A 159 2.16 -3.29 3.80
N ASP A 160 1.15 -2.71 3.16
CA ASP A 160 1.31 -1.95 1.93
C ASP A 160 2.15 -0.69 2.15
N LYS A 161 2.02 -0.02 3.28
CA LYS A 161 2.91 1.10 3.63
C LYS A 161 4.38 0.67 3.74
N ARG A 162 4.64 -0.52 4.29
CA ARG A 162 6.01 -1.07 4.36
C ARG A 162 6.52 -1.42 2.98
N GLN A 163 5.68 -2.01 2.14
CA GLN A 163 6.00 -2.30 0.74
C GLN A 163 6.29 -1.03 -0.04
N LEU A 164 5.41 -0.02 0.04
CA LEU A 164 5.57 1.28 -0.59
C LEU A 164 6.89 1.96 -0.21
N ASN A 165 7.32 1.81 1.04
CA ASN A 165 8.60 2.33 1.50
C ASN A 165 9.80 1.58 0.90
N ARG A 166 9.68 0.27 0.64
CA ARG A 166 10.72 -0.51 -0.06
C ARG A 166 10.78 -0.10 -1.54
N GLU A 167 9.64 -0.08 -2.22
CA GLU A 167 9.56 0.33 -3.64
C GLU A 167 10.09 1.75 -3.87
N ARG A 168 9.90 2.66 -2.91
CA ARG A 168 10.49 4.01 -2.97
C ARG A 168 12.01 4.01 -2.82
N LYS A 169 12.57 3.08 -2.05
CA LYS A 169 14.03 2.94 -1.91
C LYS A 169 14.63 2.34 -3.17
N ASP A 170 14.00 1.29 -3.72
CA ASP A 170 14.44 0.66 -4.97
C ASP A 170 14.49 1.70 -6.09
N LYS A 171 13.39 2.42 -6.31
CA LYS A 171 13.36 3.56 -7.25
C LYS A 171 14.42 4.62 -6.95
N GLN A 172 14.77 4.85 -5.69
CA GLN A 172 15.82 5.82 -5.34
C GLN A 172 17.21 5.30 -5.75
N HIS A 173 17.45 4.00 -5.68
CA HIS A 173 18.66 3.37 -6.19
C HIS A 173 18.73 3.50 -7.71
N ASP A 174 17.69 3.11 -8.45
CA ASP A 174 17.68 3.24 -9.91
C ASP A 174 17.87 4.69 -10.37
N VAL A 175 17.33 5.67 -9.62
CA VAL A 175 17.55 7.09 -9.91
C VAL A 175 19.00 7.51 -9.70
N LYS A 176 19.71 6.93 -8.73
CA LYS A 176 21.13 7.22 -8.49
C LYS A 176 22.00 6.57 -9.56
N ASP A 177 21.70 5.33 -9.94
CA ASP A 177 22.41 4.62 -11.00
C ASP A 177 22.26 5.40 -12.32
N LEU A 178 21.04 5.85 -12.62
CA LEU A 178 20.78 6.70 -13.80
C LEU A 178 21.56 8.02 -13.77
N GLN A 179 21.83 8.56 -12.59
CA GLN A 179 22.65 9.76 -12.44
C GLN A 179 24.13 9.48 -12.64
N HIS A 180 24.62 8.30 -12.22
CA HIS A 180 25.98 7.84 -12.45
C HIS A 180 26.23 7.62 -13.93
N ASP A 181 25.43 6.79 -14.61
CA ASP A 181 25.61 6.51 -16.04
C ASP A 181 25.52 7.77 -16.89
N LYS A 182 24.69 8.74 -16.48
CA LYS A 182 24.62 10.04 -17.17
C LYS A 182 25.89 10.88 -17.01
N LYS A 183 26.62 10.74 -15.90
CA LYS A 183 27.89 11.41 -15.69
C LYS A 183 28.99 10.71 -16.47
N ASP A 184 29.02 9.38 -16.45
CA ASP A 184 29.98 8.57 -17.18
C ASP A 184 29.84 8.84 -18.69
N LEU A 185 28.60 8.88 -19.19
CA LEU A 185 28.31 9.25 -20.59
C LEU A 185 28.77 10.67 -20.94
N GLN A 186 28.79 11.58 -19.97
CA GLN A 186 29.31 12.93 -20.19
C GLN A 186 30.84 12.95 -20.21
N HIS A 187 31.49 12.12 -19.41
CA HIS A 187 32.95 11.97 -19.40
C HIS A 187 33.43 11.35 -20.71
N ASP A 188 32.89 10.20 -21.12
CA ASP A 188 33.33 9.53 -22.34
C ASP A 188 33.11 10.39 -23.59
N LYS A 189 32.01 11.15 -23.62
CA LYS A 189 31.76 12.13 -24.70
C LYS A 189 32.82 13.22 -24.75
N LYS A 190 33.33 13.69 -23.60
CA LYS A 190 34.40 14.68 -23.56
C LYS A 190 35.72 14.06 -24.01
N ASP A 191 35.99 12.82 -23.65
CA ASP A 191 37.23 12.13 -24.01
C ASP A 191 37.29 11.90 -25.52
N VAL A 192 36.21 11.42 -26.14
CA VAL A 192 36.08 11.35 -27.61
C VAL A 192 36.30 12.71 -28.27
N GLN A 193 35.75 13.80 -27.71
CA GLN A 193 35.91 15.15 -28.27
C GLN A 193 37.36 15.64 -28.19
N GLN A 194 38.04 15.39 -27.07
CA GLN A 194 39.44 15.76 -26.89
C GLN A 194 40.36 14.98 -27.82
N ASP A 195 40.11 13.69 -28.00
CA ASP A 195 40.95 12.84 -28.85
C ASP A 195 40.70 13.08 -30.34
N ALA A 196 39.49 13.47 -30.73
CA ALA A 196 39.19 13.93 -32.09
C ALA A 196 39.78 15.32 -32.41
N GLY A 197 39.92 16.20 -31.41
CA GLY A 197 40.49 17.54 -31.59
C GLY A 197 42.02 17.62 -31.57
N LYS A 198 42.70 16.52 -31.23
CA LYS A 198 44.17 16.38 -31.25
C LYS A 198 44.72 15.83 -32.57
N GLN A 199 43.85 15.53 -33.55
CA GLN A 199 44.20 15.14 -34.93
C GLN A 199 44.24 16.35 -35.85
#